data_AF-A0A0L6WMI1-F1
#
_entry.id   AF-A0A0L6WMI1-F1
#
_cell.length_a   1.000
_cell.length_b   1.000
_cell.length_c   1.000
_cell.angle_alpha   90.00
_cell.angle_beta   90.00
_cell.angle_gamma   90.00
#
_symmetry.space_group_name_H-M   'P 1'
#
loop_
_entity.id
_entity.type
_entity.pdbx_description
1 polymer ?
#
loop_
_entity_poly.entity_id
_entity_poly.type
_entity_poly.pdbx_seq_one_letter_code
_entity_poly.pdbx_strand_id
1 'polypeptide(L)'
;MESFRSWHRYDTSHTKEREAYDHLKEAQVSGLVPRFFGTTKIDMMTTALHPSLSHINGLLLEYIPGRLMAKIRPGITITFEEAEVISQRVLELGRQLRRFGVRHSDVHVGNIILRAKDDSPVLIDWGRASLPVARATLSERWNNCSVQTDFHRDIRYLLRDGVYYEGPNDDEVYPPITAGGIWHRFRTPLSDQERIQFAQELGYHWANSEIDCLSAEEKALFYDEDTSVDINCGLRWKVKKGVKTRELDDPCPAE
;
A
#
# COMPACT_ATOMS: atom_id res chain seq x y z
N MET A 1 10.94 26.47 19.74
CA MET A 1 10.20 26.58 18.47
C MET A 1 9.95 25.23 17.80
N GLU A 2 10.89 24.28 17.84
CA GLU A 2 10.70 22.95 17.24
C GLU A 2 9.60 22.11 17.92
N SER A 3 9.48 22.15 19.26
CA SER A 3 8.43 21.43 19.99
C SER A 3 7.02 21.84 19.55
N PHE A 4 6.79 23.12 19.27
CA PHE A 4 5.49 23.65 18.85
C PHE A 4 5.11 23.20 17.43
N ARG A 5 6.09 23.14 16.51
CA ARG A 5 5.89 22.63 15.15
C ARG A 5 5.57 21.13 15.15
N SER A 6 6.20 20.36 16.03
CA SER A 6 5.90 18.94 16.21
C SER A 6 4.48 18.72 16.74
N TRP A 7 4.02 19.52 17.71
CA TRP A 7 2.66 19.44 18.23
C TRP A 7 1.59 19.72 17.18
N HIS A 8 1.77 20.77 16.37
CA HIS A 8 0.83 21.06 15.31
C HIS A 8 0.73 19.94 14.27
N ARG A 9 1.84 19.23 14.00
CA ARG A 9 1.84 18.03 13.14
C ARG A 9 1.01 16.90 13.74
N TYR A 10 1.15 16.61 15.04
CA TYR A 10 0.37 15.57 15.71
C TYR A 10 -1.13 15.89 15.75
N ASP A 11 -1.50 17.14 16.04
CA ASP A 11 -2.91 17.55 16.07
C ASP A 11 -3.55 17.53 14.67
N THR A 12 -2.78 17.94 13.65
CA THR A 12 -3.17 17.80 12.25
C THR A 12 -3.36 16.33 11.86
N SER A 13 -2.44 15.46 12.27
CA SER A 13 -2.50 14.02 12.00
C SER A 13 -3.70 13.37 12.67
N HIS A 14 -3.96 13.68 13.94
CA HIS A 14 -5.14 13.24 14.67
C HIS A 14 -6.44 13.69 13.99
N THR A 15 -6.50 14.94 13.54
CA THR A 15 -7.68 15.48 12.83
C THR A 15 -7.92 14.73 11.52
N LYS A 16 -6.86 14.53 10.72
CA LYS A 16 -6.92 13.79 9.46
C LYS A 16 -7.36 12.34 9.67
N GLU A 17 -6.79 11.67 10.66
CA GLU A 17 -7.10 10.27 10.95
C GLU A 17 -8.57 10.10 11.36
N ARG A 18 -9.06 10.98 12.25
CA ARG A 18 -10.47 11.03 12.64
C ARG A 18 -11.38 11.22 11.42
N GLU A 19 -11.07 12.18 10.55
CA GLU A 19 -11.85 12.46 9.35
C GLU A 19 -11.82 11.29 8.35
N ALA A 20 -10.68 10.60 8.22
CA ALA A 20 -10.55 9.41 7.40
C ALA A 20 -11.45 8.28 7.92
N TYR A 21 -11.43 7.99 9.22
CA TYR A 21 -12.34 7.02 9.81
C TYR A 21 -13.81 7.45 9.65
N ASP A 22 -14.14 8.72 9.81
CA ASP A 22 -15.51 9.18 9.60
C ASP A 22 -15.98 9.05 8.14
N HIS A 23 -15.08 9.16 7.17
CA HIS A 23 -15.37 8.93 5.75
C HIS A 23 -15.49 7.43 5.41
N LEU A 24 -14.74 6.57 6.08
CA LEU A 24 -14.61 5.14 5.77
C LEU A 24 -15.65 4.24 6.46
N LYS A 25 -16.85 4.73 6.78
CA LYS A 25 -17.86 3.94 7.52
C LYS A 25 -18.24 2.62 6.85
N GLU A 26 -18.40 2.60 5.53
CA GLU A 26 -18.72 1.36 4.81
C GLU A 26 -17.55 0.37 4.82
N ALA A 27 -16.30 0.86 4.73
CA ALA A 27 -15.11 0.04 4.86
C ALA A 27 -14.99 -0.59 6.27
N GLN A 28 -15.46 0.13 7.30
CA GLN A 28 -15.53 -0.40 8.68
C GLN A 28 -16.57 -1.52 8.82
N VAL A 29 -17.73 -1.38 8.16
CA VAL A 29 -18.77 -2.43 8.14
C VAL A 29 -18.24 -3.68 7.43
N SER A 30 -17.52 -3.47 6.33
CA SER A 30 -16.91 -4.55 5.52
C SER A 30 -15.66 -5.16 6.18
N GLY A 31 -15.19 -4.61 7.30
CA GLY A 31 -14.05 -5.13 8.06
C GLY A 31 -12.67 -4.84 7.47
N LEU A 32 -12.58 -3.97 6.45
CA LEU A 32 -11.34 -3.59 5.76
C LEU A 32 -10.48 -2.62 6.57
N VAL A 33 -11.14 -1.84 7.43
CA VAL A 33 -10.53 -0.91 8.39
C VAL A 33 -11.19 -1.10 9.76
N PRO A 34 -10.52 -0.77 10.87
CA PRO A 34 -11.12 -0.87 12.21
C PRO A 34 -12.34 0.02 12.37
N ARG A 35 -13.37 -0.46 13.08
CA ARG A 35 -14.49 0.42 13.48
C ARG A 35 -14.00 1.57 14.36
N PHE A 36 -14.50 2.76 14.09
CA PHE A 36 -14.21 3.96 14.85
C PHE A 36 -15.37 4.30 15.79
N PHE A 37 -15.08 4.30 17.09
CA PHE A 37 -16.07 4.54 18.15
C PHE A 37 -16.12 6.00 18.61
N GLY A 38 -15.12 6.81 18.27
CA GLY A 38 -15.07 8.22 18.61
C GLY A 38 -13.69 8.64 19.13
N THR A 39 -13.62 9.87 19.65
CA THR A 39 -12.39 10.42 20.23
C THR A 39 -12.47 10.41 21.75
N THR A 40 -11.30 10.42 22.39
CA THR A 40 -11.15 10.57 23.84
C THR A 40 -10.07 11.58 24.15
N LYS A 41 -10.07 12.08 25.39
CA LYS A 41 -9.02 12.94 25.93
C LYS A 41 -8.51 12.34 27.22
N ILE A 42 -7.20 12.17 27.30
CA ILE A 42 -6.53 11.73 28.52
C ILE A 42 -5.85 12.95 29.10
N ASP A 43 -6.39 13.47 30.20
CA ASP A 43 -5.80 14.62 30.88
C ASP A 43 -4.39 14.28 31.37
N MET A 44 -3.43 15.14 31.02
CA MET A 44 -2.09 15.07 31.59
C MET A 44 -2.06 15.83 32.93
N MET A 45 -1.08 15.54 33.78
CA MET A 45 -0.97 16.13 35.12
C MET A 45 -1.13 17.66 35.12
N THR A 46 -1.74 18.17 36.19
CA THR A 46 -2.31 19.52 36.37
C THR A 46 -1.34 20.71 36.25
N THR A 47 -0.04 20.47 36.01
CA THR A 47 1.00 21.51 35.90
C THR A 47 1.54 21.68 34.47
N ALA A 48 0.73 21.38 33.46
CA ALA A 48 1.11 21.57 32.06
C ALA A 48 1.40 23.06 31.77
N LEU A 49 2.65 23.37 31.39
CA LEU A 49 3.14 24.72 31.05
C LEU A 49 2.43 25.35 29.82
N HIS A 50 1.66 24.57 29.06
CA HIS A 50 0.96 25.04 27.87
C HIS A 50 -0.37 24.27 27.68
N PRO A 51 -1.48 24.92 27.26
CA PRO A 51 -2.77 24.25 27.05
C PRO A 51 -2.72 23.06 26.08
N SER A 52 -1.80 23.06 25.10
CA SER A 52 -1.61 21.92 24.19
C SER A 52 -0.99 20.68 24.85
N LEU A 53 -0.54 20.79 26.11
CA LEU A 53 -0.02 19.71 26.94
C LEU A 53 -1.00 19.33 28.06
N SER A 54 -2.19 19.94 28.10
CA SER A 54 -3.19 19.63 29.13
C SER A 54 -3.82 18.26 28.97
N HIS A 55 -3.83 17.72 27.75
CA HIS A 55 -4.41 16.42 27.43
C HIS A 55 -3.73 15.79 26.21
N ILE A 56 -3.86 14.46 26.11
CA ILE A 56 -3.60 13.69 24.91
C ILE A 56 -4.93 13.45 24.20
N ASN A 57 -5.03 13.84 22.93
CA ASN A 57 -6.13 13.44 22.07
C ASN A 57 -5.93 11.98 21.64
N GLY A 58 -6.94 11.14 21.84
CA GLY A 58 -6.93 9.73 21.48
C GLY A 58 -8.09 9.34 20.57
N LEU A 59 -7.91 8.26 19.82
CA LEU A 59 -8.95 7.62 19.01
C LEU A 59 -9.36 6.30 19.64
N LEU A 60 -10.67 6.04 19.69
CA LEU A 60 -11.23 4.77 20.14
C LEU A 60 -11.55 3.91 18.91
N LEU A 61 -10.79 2.84 18.73
CA LEU A 61 -10.87 1.95 17.58
C LEU A 61 -11.20 0.51 17.99
N GLU A 62 -11.77 -0.26 17.05
CA GLU A 62 -11.92 -1.71 17.17
C GLU A 62 -10.57 -2.37 17.44
N TYR A 63 -10.51 -3.19 18.49
CA TYR A 63 -9.39 -4.08 18.69
C TYR A 63 -9.45 -5.22 17.66
N ILE A 64 -8.42 -5.33 16.83
CA ILE A 64 -8.30 -6.37 15.81
C ILE A 64 -7.42 -7.51 16.36
N PRO A 65 -7.98 -8.66 16.76
CA PRO A 65 -7.18 -9.81 17.16
C PRO A 65 -6.43 -10.36 15.95
N GLY A 66 -5.10 -10.32 15.99
CA GLY A 66 -4.29 -10.65 14.84
C GLY A 66 -2.81 -10.41 15.05
N ARG A 67 -2.05 -10.54 13.96
CA ARG A 67 -0.62 -10.27 13.91
C ARG A 67 -0.33 -9.18 12.89
N LEU A 68 0.58 -8.28 13.24
CA LEU A 68 1.11 -7.32 12.29
C LEU A 68 1.88 -8.06 11.21
N MET A 69 1.63 -7.69 9.95
CA MET A 69 2.33 -8.27 8.81
C MET A 69 3.85 -8.03 8.91
N ALA A 70 4.27 -6.91 9.50
CA ALA A 70 5.68 -6.61 9.82
C ALA A 70 6.38 -7.64 10.72
N LYS A 71 5.63 -8.46 11.49
CA LYS A 71 6.18 -9.51 12.37
C LYS A 71 6.34 -10.85 11.66
N ILE A 72 5.95 -10.95 10.39
CA ILE A 72 5.99 -12.18 9.60
C ILE A 72 7.17 -12.09 8.64
N ARG A 73 7.92 -13.18 8.53
CA ARG A 73 9.05 -13.36 7.62
C ARG A 73 8.77 -14.53 6.67
N PRO A 74 8.37 -14.29 5.41
CA PRO A 74 8.22 -15.31 4.38
C PRO A 74 9.50 -16.16 4.24
N GLY A 75 9.32 -17.48 4.16
CA GLY A 75 10.41 -18.45 4.15
C GLY A 75 11.01 -18.79 5.52
N ILE A 76 10.60 -18.09 6.60
CA ILE A 76 11.01 -18.39 7.98
C ILE A 76 9.80 -18.72 8.85
N THR A 77 8.90 -17.75 9.06
CA THR A 77 7.75 -17.89 9.96
C THR A 77 6.54 -18.47 9.24
N ILE A 78 6.49 -18.32 7.91
CA ILE A 78 5.49 -18.89 7.02
C ILE A 78 6.17 -19.36 5.74
N THR A 79 5.53 -20.27 5.02
CA THR A 79 5.96 -20.70 3.69
C THR A 79 5.82 -19.57 2.67
N PHE A 80 6.49 -19.69 1.52
CA PHE A 80 6.32 -18.72 0.45
C PHE A 80 4.95 -18.80 -0.20
N GLU A 81 4.35 -20.00 -0.21
CA GLU A 81 3.01 -20.24 -0.73
C GLU A 81 1.96 -19.54 0.14
N GLU A 82 2.09 -19.59 1.46
CA GLU A 82 1.25 -18.81 2.38
C GLU A 82 1.46 -17.30 2.22
N ALA A 83 2.70 -16.85 2.04
CA ALA A 83 3.02 -15.44 1.82
C ALA A 83 2.35 -14.92 0.54
N GLU A 84 2.38 -15.71 -0.53
CA GLU A 84 1.70 -15.37 -1.79
C GLU A 84 0.19 -15.26 -1.60
N VAL A 85 -0.45 -16.21 -0.89
CA VAL A 85 -1.89 -16.14 -0.58
C VAL A 85 -2.25 -14.89 0.22
N ILE A 86 -1.43 -14.52 1.21
CA ILE A 86 -1.62 -13.30 2.00
C ILE A 86 -1.46 -12.06 1.11
N SER A 87 -0.44 -12.03 0.27
CA SER A 87 -0.19 -10.93 -0.68
C SER A 87 -1.37 -10.71 -1.62
N GLN A 88 -1.97 -11.78 -2.15
CA GLN A 88 -3.17 -11.69 -2.98
C GLN A 88 -4.36 -11.08 -2.21
N ARG A 89 -4.53 -11.41 -0.92
CA ARG A 89 -5.57 -10.80 -0.09
C ARG A 89 -5.31 -9.34 0.22
N VAL A 90 -4.05 -8.96 0.42
CA VAL A 90 -3.66 -7.56 0.65
C VAL A 90 -3.85 -6.74 -0.63
N LEU A 91 -3.57 -7.32 -1.81
CA LEU A 91 -3.91 -6.71 -3.09
C LEU A 91 -5.41 -6.49 -3.24
N GLU A 92 -6.22 -7.50 -2.88
CA GLU A 92 -7.69 -7.40 -2.89
C GLU A 92 -8.21 -6.34 -1.92
N LEU A 93 -7.67 -6.26 -0.70
CA LEU A 93 -7.94 -5.16 0.23
C LEU A 93 -7.67 -3.80 -0.43
N GLY A 94 -6.54 -3.70 -1.12
CA GLY A 94 -6.17 -2.51 -1.89
C GLY A 94 -7.22 -2.14 -2.93
N ARG A 95 -7.66 -3.12 -3.72
CA ARG A 95 -8.70 -2.98 -4.74
C ARG A 95 -10.01 -2.49 -4.13
N GLN A 96 -10.45 -3.11 -3.04
CA GLN A 96 -11.71 -2.77 -2.39
C GLN A 96 -11.69 -1.38 -1.73
N LEU A 97 -10.53 -0.93 -1.23
CA LEU A 97 -10.40 0.39 -0.62
C LEU A 97 -10.35 1.53 -1.65
N ARG A 98 -9.93 1.27 -2.89
CA ARG A 98 -9.86 2.28 -3.96
C ARG A 98 -11.20 2.99 -4.18
N ARG A 99 -12.34 2.30 -4.08
CA ARG A 99 -13.67 2.88 -4.30
C ARG A 99 -14.04 4.01 -3.34
N PHE A 100 -13.36 4.11 -2.19
CA PHE A 100 -13.60 5.20 -1.24
C PHE A 100 -12.84 6.50 -1.59
N GLY A 101 -11.88 6.43 -2.52
CA GLY A 101 -11.11 7.58 -3.00
C GLY A 101 -10.22 8.23 -1.93
N VAL A 102 -9.88 7.50 -0.86
CA VAL A 102 -9.01 7.99 0.21
C VAL A 102 -7.57 7.59 -0.08
N ARG A 103 -6.64 8.54 0.01
CA ARG A 103 -5.20 8.25 0.03
C ARG A 103 -4.78 7.91 1.44
N HIS A 104 -4.06 6.81 1.64
CA HIS A 104 -3.47 6.51 2.95
C HIS A 104 -2.15 7.26 3.19
N SER A 105 -1.27 7.31 2.18
CA SER A 105 0.06 7.96 2.24
C SER A 105 1.05 7.37 3.25
N ASP A 106 0.77 6.18 3.78
CA ASP A 106 1.65 5.48 4.74
C ASP A 106 1.46 3.95 4.68
N VAL A 107 1.42 3.42 3.47
CA VAL A 107 1.23 1.99 3.25
C VAL A 107 2.53 1.27 3.52
N HIS A 108 2.60 0.59 4.68
CA HIS A 108 3.70 -0.30 5.04
C HIS A 108 3.18 -1.56 5.77
N VAL A 109 3.99 -2.62 5.86
CA VAL A 109 3.60 -3.90 6.51
C VAL A 109 3.31 -3.75 8.01
N GLY A 110 3.73 -2.64 8.62
CA GLY A 110 3.42 -2.27 10.00
C GLY A 110 2.02 -1.70 10.18
N ASN A 111 1.38 -1.26 9.09
CA ASN A 111 0.02 -0.73 9.10
C ASN A 111 -1.01 -1.75 8.59
N ILE A 112 -0.63 -3.03 8.49
CA ILE A 112 -1.51 -4.12 8.10
C ILE A 112 -1.53 -5.16 9.21
N ILE A 113 -2.73 -5.41 9.75
CA ILE A 113 -2.99 -6.51 10.68
C ILE A 113 -3.66 -7.66 9.90
N LEU A 114 -3.13 -8.87 10.03
CA LEU A 114 -3.80 -10.08 9.58
C LEU A 114 -4.64 -10.64 10.73
N ARG A 115 -5.96 -10.77 10.52
CA ARG A 115 -6.87 -11.29 11.55
C ARG A 115 -6.52 -12.73 11.91
N ALA A 116 -6.51 -13.06 13.20
CA ALA A 116 -6.14 -14.39 13.68
C ALA A 116 -7.04 -15.53 13.16
N LYS A 117 -8.28 -15.22 12.79
CA LYS A 117 -9.27 -16.21 12.35
C LYS A 117 -8.96 -16.79 10.97
N ASP A 118 -8.58 -15.92 10.04
CA ASP A 118 -8.56 -16.26 8.62
C ASP A 118 -7.47 -15.54 7.83
N ASP A 119 -6.58 -14.78 8.48
CA ASP A 119 -5.58 -13.93 7.85
C ASP A 119 -6.18 -12.93 6.84
N SER A 120 -7.44 -12.50 7.04
CA SER A 120 -7.97 -11.34 6.34
C SER A 120 -7.22 -10.07 6.77
N PRO A 121 -6.72 -9.26 5.81
CA PRO A 121 -5.94 -8.07 6.13
C PRO A 121 -6.85 -6.89 6.51
N VAL A 122 -6.40 -6.11 7.48
CA VAL A 122 -7.04 -4.87 7.95
C VAL A 122 -5.99 -3.77 7.92
N LEU A 123 -6.32 -2.65 7.27
CA LEU A 123 -5.44 -1.49 7.20
C LEU A 123 -5.73 -0.52 8.36
N ILE A 124 -4.67 -0.09 9.03
CA ILE A 124 -4.70 0.82 10.19
C ILE A 124 -3.84 2.06 9.95
N ASP A 125 -3.90 3.00 10.88
CA ASP A 125 -3.09 4.23 10.91
C ASP A 125 -3.34 5.17 9.72
N TRP A 126 -4.46 5.90 9.80
CA TRP A 126 -4.83 6.87 8.78
C TRP A 126 -4.30 8.28 9.08
N GLY A 127 -3.26 8.40 9.92
CA GLY A 127 -2.66 9.67 10.35
C GLY A 127 -2.14 10.55 9.21
N ARG A 128 -1.80 9.95 8.06
CA ARG A 128 -1.33 10.63 6.85
C ARG A 128 -2.35 10.64 5.71
N ALA A 129 -3.59 10.30 6.03
CA ALA A 129 -4.63 10.20 5.02
C ALA A 129 -4.91 11.54 4.34
N SER A 130 -5.31 11.47 3.08
CA SER A 130 -5.86 12.61 2.35
C SER A 130 -7.20 12.22 1.77
N LEU A 131 -8.23 12.95 2.17
CA LEU A 131 -9.59 12.77 1.67
C LEU A 131 -9.73 13.35 0.26
N PRO A 132 -10.64 12.79 -0.55
CA PRO A 132 -10.92 13.32 -1.87
C PRO A 132 -11.53 14.72 -1.78
N VAL A 133 -11.30 15.53 -2.82
CA VAL A 133 -11.92 16.86 -2.94
C VAL A 133 -13.44 16.71 -2.95
N ALA A 134 -14.13 17.47 -2.10
CA ALA A 134 -15.58 17.46 -2.04
C ALA A 134 -16.19 17.72 -3.42
N ARG A 135 -17.17 16.90 -3.81
CA ARG A 135 -17.90 16.94 -5.11
C ARG A 135 -17.16 16.46 -6.36
N ALA A 136 -15.89 16.03 -6.26
CA ALA A 136 -15.27 15.33 -7.39
C ALA A 136 -15.94 13.97 -7.60
N THR A 137 -16.30 13.64 -8.84
CA THR A 137 -16.79 12.30 -9.22
C THR A 137 -15.71 11.25 -9.03
N LEU A 138 -16.07 9.96 -8.97
CA LEU A 138 -15.09 8.89 -8.84
C LEU A 138 -14.10 8.89 -10.03
N SER A 139 -14.60 9.17 -11.24
CA SER A 139 -13.80 9.27 -12.47
C SER A 139 -12.83 10.45 -12.45
N GLU A 140 -13.25 11.64 -12.01
CA GLU A 140 -12.36 12.80 -11.89
C GLU A 140 -11.25 12.58 -10.86
N ARG A 141 -11.55 11.87 -9.77
CA ARG A 141 -10.54 11.47 -8.77
C ARG A 141 -9.53 10.51 -9.37
N TRP A 142 -9.98 9.58 -10.22
CA TRP A 142 -9.14 8.54 -10.82
C TRP A 142 -8.24 9.06 -11.95
N ASN A 143 -8.73 10.04 -12.73
CA ASN A 143 -8.04 10.55 -13.92
C ASN A 143 -7.09 11.73 -13.65
N ASN A 144 -7.13 12.32 -12.45
CA ASN A 144 -6.24 13.42 -12.11
C ASN A 144 -4.93 12.87 -11.53
N CYS A 145 -3.84 12.98 -12.30
CA CYS A 145 -2.50 12.49 -11.94
C CYS A 145 -1.97 13.02 -10.59
N SER A 146 -2.41 14.21 -10.14
CA SER A 146 -2.04 14.80 -8.84
C SER A 146 -2.81 14.19 -7.65
N VAL A 147 -3.93 13.53 -7.92
CA VAL A 147 -4.75 12.74 -6.96
C VAL A 147 -4.91 11.30 -7.42
N GLN A 148 -4.00 10.78 -8.27
CA GLN A 148 -3.94 9.38 -8.67
C GLN A 148 -3.47 8.56 -7.47
N THR A 149 -4.38 8.40 -6.53
CA THR A 149 -4.22 7.71 -5.27
C THR A 149 -4.55 6.26 -5.53
N ASP A 150 -3.65 5.62 -6.25
CA ASP A 150 -3.76 4.21 -6.46
C ASP A 150 -3.22 3.49 -5.22
N PHE A 151 -4.11 3.34 -4.23
CA PHE A 151 -3.83 2.65 -2.98
C PHE A 151 -3.32 1.20 -3.21
N HIS A 152 -3.81 0.55 -4.26
CA HIS A 152 -3.36 -0.77 -4.67
C HIS A 152 -1.99 -0.72 -5.37
N ARG A 153 -1.64 0.37 -6.08
CA ARG A 153 -0.27 0.60 -6.56
C ARG A 153 0.69 0.73 -5.39
N ASP A 154 0.32 1.47 -4.35
CA ASP A 154 1.15 1.61 -3.15
C ASP A 154 1.33 0.25 -2.44
N ILE A 155 0.25 -0.54 -2.33
CA ILE A 155 0.31 -1.94 -1.85
C ILE A 155 1.17 -2.83 -2.77
N ARG A 156 1.10 -2.67 -4.09
CA ARG A 156 1.96 -3.45 -5.01
C ARG A 156 3.43 -3.10 -4.79
N TYR A 157 3.77 -1.82 -4.65
CA TYR A 157 5.14 -1.40 -4.35
C TYR A 157 5.61 -1.95 -3.00
N LEU A 158 4.76 -1.86 -1.97
CA LEU A 158 4.99 -2.47 -0.67
C LEU A 158 5.38 -3.95 -0.78
N LEU A 159 4.53 -4.74 -1.42
CA LEU A 159 4.68 -6.19 -1.50
C LEU A 159 5.89 -6.61 -2.34
N ARG A 160 6.29 -5.75 -3.29
CA ARG A 160 7.40 -5.95 -4.21
C ARG A 160 8.75 -5.59 -3.61
N ASP A 161 8.86 -4.37 -3.06
CA ASP A 161 10.13 -3.76 -2.69
C ASP A 161 10.39 -3.75 -1.18
N GLY A 162 9.44 -4.26 -0.39
CA GLY A 162 9.31 -4.08 1.06
C GLY A 162 10.61 -4.01 1.87
N VAL A 163 11.18 -2.80 1.98
CA VAL A 163 12.20 -2.43 2.95
C VAL A 163 11.74 -1.13 3.62
N TYR A 164 11.01 -1.22 4.73
CA TYR A 164 10.71 -0.02 5.51
C TYR A 164 10.83 -0.20 7.02
N TYR A 165 11.22 -1.39 7.50
CA TYR A 165 11.55 -1.55 8.90
C TYR A 165 12.88 -2.28 9.05
N GLU A 166 13.95 -1.54 9.35
CA GLU A 166 15.07 -2.14 10.08
C GLU A 166 14.55 -2.42 11.49
N GLY A 167 14.06 -3.65 11.72
CA GLY A 167 14.00 -4.15 13.09
C GLY A 167 15.41 -4.14 13.68
N PRO A 168 15.58 -4.14 15.01
CA PRO A 168 16.91 -4.13 15.62
C PRO A 168 17.74 -5.28 15.02
N ASN A 169 18.83 -4.91 14.34
CA ASN A 169 19.70 -5.77 13.54
C ASN A 169 20.54 -6.79 14.35
N ASP A 170 20.14 -7.14 15.57
CA ASP A 170 20.96 -7.91 16.50
C ASP A 170 20.28 -9.21 16.97
N ASP A 171 19.88 -10.08 16.03
CA ASP A 171 19.59 -11.48 16.34
C ASP A 171 20.59 -12.36 15.56
N GLU A 172 21.69 -12.75 16.20
CA GLU A 172 22.79 -13.56 15.63
C GLU A 172 22.32 -14.89 15.00
N VAL A 173 21.08 -15.31 15.29
CA VAL A 173 20.50 -16.58 14.85
C VAL A 173 19.90 -16.50 13.43
N TYR A 174 19.54 -15.31 12.94
CA TYR A 174 18.89 -15.16 11.62
C TYR A 174 19.61 -14.13 10.76
N PRO A 175 19.93 -14.42 9.48
CA PRO A 175 20.54 -13.44 8.58
C PRO A 175 19.63 -12.20 8.44
N PRO A 176 20.16 -11.04 8.01
CA PRO A 176 19.38 -9.85 7.73
C PRO A 176 18.44 -10.11 6.55
N ILE A 177 17.32 -10.75 6.85
CA ILE A 177 16.18 -10.82 5.96
C ILE A 177 15.47 -9.50 6.20
N THR A 178 15.50 -8.66 5.18
CA THR A 178 14.74 -7.42 5.07
C THR A 178 13.41 -7.59 5.75
N ALA A 179 13.06 -6.76 6.75
CA ALA A 179 11.83 -7.02 7.51
C ALA A 179 10.63 -6.99 6.56
N GLY A 180 9.97 -8.15 6.46
CA GLY A 180 8.93 -8.43 5.48
C GLY A 180 9.30 -9.48 4.43
N GLY A 181 10.57 -9.67 4.08
CA GLY A 181 10.97 -10.64 3.06
C GLY A 181 10.28 -10.44 1.71
N ILE A 182 10.39 -11.43 0.81
CA ILE A 182 9.69 -11.42 -0.48
C ILE A 182 8.23 -11.82 -0.21
N TRP A 183 7.37 -10.84 0.00
CA TRP A 183 5.92 -11.06 0.14
C TRP A 183 5.28 -11.50 -1.17
N HIS A 184 5.77 -10.98 -2.28
CA HIS A 184 5.22 -11.24 -3.59
C HIS A 184 6.35 -11.60 -4.56
N ARG A 185 6.31 -12.84 -5.08
CA ARG A 185 7.44 -13.41 -5.84
C ARG A 185 7.61 -12.79 -7.23
N PHE A 186 6.51 -12.41 -7.90
CA PHE A 186 6.54 -12.04 -9.32
C PHE A 186 5.65 -10.85 -9.59
N ARG A 187 6.11 -9.81 -10.30
CA ARG A 187 5.30 -8.61 -10.57
C ARG A 187 4.17 -8.95 -11.54
N THR A 188 2.94 -8.49 -11.28
CA THR A 188 1.94 -8.46 -12.36
C THR A 188 2.44 -7.51 -13.46
N PRO A 189 2.56 -7.95 -14.72
CA PRO A 189 3.13 -7.12 -15.77
C PRO A 189 2.22 -5.94 -16.14
N LEU A 190 2.81 -4.83 -16.60
CA LEU A 190 2.08 -3.78 -17.31
C LEU A 190 1.66 -4.27 -18.69
N SER A 191 0.48 -3.85 -19.17
CA SER A 191 0.06 -4.17 -20.53
C SER A 191 1.01 -3.58 -21.57
N ASP A 192 1.04 -4.18 -22.76
CA ASP A 192 1.85 -3.67 -23.87
C ASP A 192 1.46 -2.21 -24.22
N GLN A 193 0.18 -1.86 -24.11
CA GLN A 193 -0.31 -0.50 -24.37
C GLN A 193 0.27 0.51 -23.37
N GLU A 194 0.22 0.23 -22.07
CA GLU A 194 0.82 1.08 -21.03
C GLU A 194 2.33 1.21 -21.24
N ARG A 195 2.99 0.10 -21.58
CA ARG A 195 4.44 0.11 -21.81
C ARG A 195 4.81 0.92 -23.05
N ILE A 196 3.98 0.93 -24.09
CA ILE A 196 4.15 1.82 -25.26
C ILE A 196 3.99 3.27 -24.83
N GLN A 197 2.93 3.62 -24.09
CA GLN A 197 2.71 4.99 -23.63
C GLN A 197 3.86 5.49 -22.75
N PHE A 198 4.30 4.66 -21.80
CA PHE A 198 5.44 4.95 -20.95
C PHE A 198 6.74 5.11 -21.77
N ALA A 199 6.96 4.24 -22.75
CA ALA A 199 8.11 4.32 -23.65
C ALA A 199 8.10 5.56 -24.56
N GLN A 200 6.93 6.15 -24.86
CA GLN A 200 6.84 7.42 -25.58
C GLN A 200 7.39 8.59 -24.75
N GLU A 201 7.30 8.51 -23.42
CA GLU A 201 7.78 9.55 -22.51
C GLU A 201 9.27 9.38 -22.15
N LEU A 202 9.70 8.13 -21.90
CA LEU A 202 11.02 7.83 -21.33
C LEU A 202 11.95 7.04 -22.27
N GLY A 203 11.45 6.62 -23.43
CA GLY A 203 12.18 5.89 -24.45
C GLY A 203 12.01 4.37 -24.37
N TYR A 204 11.93 3.71 -25.53
CA TYR A 204 11.79 2.25 -25.64
C TYR A 204 12.98 1.48 -25.02
N HIS A 205 14.20 2.03 -25.10
CA HIS A 205 15.38 1.39 -24.52
C HIS A 205 15.20 1.13 -23.03
N TRP A 206 14.73 2.15 -22.29
CA TRP A 206 14.52 2.05 -20.86
C TRP A 206 13.40 1.06 -20.52
N ALA A 207 12.28 1.12 -21.26
CA ALA A 207 11.14 0.22 -21.06
C ALA A 207 11.46 -1.26 -21.36
N ASN A 208 12.42 -1.53 -22.27
CA ASN A 208 12.93 -2.88 -22.51
C ASN A 208 13.94 -3.30 -21.42
N SER A 209 14.86 -2.41 -21.05
CA SER A 209 15.89 -2.67 -20.03
C SER A 209 15.30 -3.02 -18.67
N GLU A 210 14.16 -2.41 -18.30
CA GLU A 210 13.46 -2.74 -17.04
C GLU A 210 13.04 -4.22 -16.99
N ILE A 211 12.58 -4.77 -18.13
CA ILE A 211 12.19 -6.18 -18.23
C ILE A 211 13.42 -7.09 -18.33
N ASP A 212 14.47 -6.67 -19.03
CA ASP A 212 15.72 -7.44 -19.13
C ASP A 212 16.33 -7.73 -17.75
N CYS A 213 16.21 -6.78 -16.82
CA CYS A 213 16.65 -6.89 -15.44
C CYS A 213 15.83 -7.84 -14.57
N LEU A 214 14.67 -8.33 -15.03
CA LEU A 214 13.88 -9.32 -14.30
C LEU A 214 14.55 -10.70 -14.32
N SER A 215 14.16 -11.55 -13.35
CA SER A 215 14.66 -12.93 -13.29
C SER A 215 14.22 -13.73 -14.51
N ALA A 216 14.94 -14.81 -14.81
CA ALA A 216 14.60 -15.69 -15.93
C ALA A 216 13.21 -16.33 -15.73
N GLU A 217 12.87 -16.68 -14.49
CA GLU A 217 11.58 -17.25 -14.12
C GLU A 217 10.43 -16.26 -14.37
N GLU A 218 10.61 -14.99 -13.98
CA GLU A 218 9.59 -13.95 -14.17
C GLU A 218 9.39 -13.61 -15.65
N LYS A 219 10.48 -13.51 -16.42
CA LYS A 219 10.42 -13.34 -17.88
C LYS A 219 9.69 -14.52 -18.53
N ALA A 220 10.04 -15.74 -18.16
CA ALA A 220 9.40 -16.94 -18.68
C ALA A 220 7.92 -17.04 -18.31
N LEU A 221 7.51 -16.46 -17.18
CA LEU A 221 6.11 -16.49 -16.74
C LEU A 221 5.25 -15.48 -17.50
N PHE A 222 5.76 -14.28 -17.78
CA PHE A 222 4.92 -13.16 -18.21
C PHE A 222 5.20 -12.61 -19.59
N TYR A 223 6.38 -12.82 -20.17
CA TYR A 223 6.81 -12.10 -21.37
C TYR A 223 7.29 -13.03 -22.49
N ASP A 224 6.95 -12.66 -23.72
CA ASP A 224 7.56 -13.19 -24.94
C ASP A 224 8.57 -12.17 -25.46
N GLU A 225 9.76 -12.63 -25.85
CA GLU A 225 10.80 -11.80 -26.45
C GLU A 225 10.69 -11.81 -27.98
N ASP A 226 10.64 -10.63 -28.58
CA ASP A 226 10.74 -10.44 -30.03
C ASP A 226 12.10 -9.81 -30.36
N THR A 227 13.11 -10.66 -30.58
CA THR A 227 14.48 -10.23 -30.88
C THR A 227 14.61 -9.50 -32.21
N SER A 228 13.56 -9.52 -33.06
CA SER A 228 13.56 -8.78 -34.34
C SER A 228 13.32 -7.28 -34.15
N VAL A 229 12.85 -6.86 -32.97
CA VAL A 229 12.57 -5.47 -32.64
C VAL A 229 13.85 -4.76 -32.16
N ASP A 230 14.12 -3.59 -32.76
CA ASP A 230 15.13 -2.64 -32.25
C ASP A 230 14.65 -2.07 -30.91
N ILE A 231 15.46 -2.23 -29.87
CA ILE A 231 15.18 -1.77 -28.51
C ILE A 231 14.92 -0.26 -28.41
N ASN A 232 15.40 0.53 -29.36
CA ASN A 232 15.22 1.98 -29.37
C ASN A 232 13.93 2.41 -30.07
N CYS A 233 13.29 1.51 -30.83
CA CYS A 233 12.17 1.84 -31.70
C CYS A 233 10.87 1.11 -31.35
N GLY A 234 10.93 0.09 -30.49
CA GLY A 234 9.75 -0.67 -30.10
C GLY A 234 9.94 -1.52 -28.84
N LEU A 235 8.86 -2.14 -28.39
CA LEU A 235 8.89 -3.11 -27.30
C LEU A 235 9.39 -4.47 -27.82
N ARG A 236 10.56 -4.88 -27.34
CA ARG A 236 11.12 -6.21 -27.55
C ARG A 236 10.39 -7.24 -26.70
N TRP A 237 10.16 -6.94 -25.43
CA TRP A 237 9.38 -7.79 -24.54
C TRP A 237 7.91 -7.46 -24.70
N LYS A 238 7.05 -8.45 -24.93
CA LYS A 238 5.58 -8.30 -24.95
C LYS A 238 4.95 -9.18 -23.90
N VAL A 239 3.86 -8.74 -23.29
CA VAL A 239 3.13 -9.57 -22.32
C VAL A 239 2.50 -10.75 -23.04
N LYS A 240 2.67 -11.95 -22.48
CA LYS A 240 2.06 -13.18 -22.98
C LYS A 240 0.55 -13.06 -23.01
N LYS A 241 -0.05 -13.61 -24.06
CA LYS A 241 -1.51 -13.62 -24.22
C LYS A 241 -2.19 -14.31 -23.03
N GLY A 242 -3.19 -13.65 -22.45
CA GLY A 242 -3.99 -14.19 -21.33
C GLY A 242 -3.36 -13.98 -19.95
N VAL A 243 -2.14 -13.42 -19.88
CA VAL A 243 -1.58 -12.94 -18.62
C VAL A 243 -2.35 -11.70 -18.17
N LYS A 244 -2.70 -11.67 -16.90
CA LYS A 244 -3.36 -10.53 -16.27
C LYS A 244 -2.38 -9.37 -16.10
N THR A 245 -2.82 -8.15 -16.41
CA THR A 245 -2.00 -6.94 -16.33
C THR A 245 -2.54 -5.95 -15.31
N ARG A 246 -1.72 -4.95 -14.94
CA ARG A 246 -2.03 -3.99 -13.89
C ARG A 246 -3.33 -3.20 -14.06
N GLU A 247 -3.71 -2.81 -15.28
CA GLU A 247 -4.95 -2.05 -15.54
C GLU A 247 -6.15 -2.91 -15.94
N LEU A 248 -5.94 -4.12 -16.49
CA LEU A 248 -7.04 -4.95 -16.98
C LEU A 248 -7.86 -5.62 -15.85
N ASP A 249 -7.33 -5.72 -14.63
CA ASP A 249 -8.04 -6.40 -13.54
C ASP A 249 -8.91 -5.47 -12.68
N ASP A 250 -8.70 -4.15 -12.71
CA ASP A 250 -9.36 -3.24 -11.79
C ASP A 250 -9.87 -1.99 -12.54
N PRO A 251 -10.98 -2.12 -13.31
CA PRO A 251 -11.62 -0.95 -13.88
C PRO A 251 -11.90 0.08 -12.77
N CYS A 252 -11.89 1.37 -13.13
CA CYS A 252 -12.41 2.40 -12.24
C CYS A 252 -13.75 1.89 -11.68
N PRO A 253 -13.92 1.79 -10.36
CA PRO A 253 -15.17 1.31 -9.79
C PRO A 253 -16.33 2.08 -10.44
N ALA A 254 -17.39 1.38 -10.83
CA ALA A 254 -18.60 2.06 -11.30
C ALA A 254 -19.23 2.82 -10.11
N GLU A 255 -19.91 3.92 -10.39
CA GLU A 255 -20.68 4.68 -9.38
C GLU A 255 -21.76 3.83 -8.69
#